data_AF-A0A8X6TQ49-F1
#
_entry.id   AF-A0A8X6TQ49-F1
#
_cell.length_a   1.000
_cell.length_b   1.000
_cell.length_c   1.000
_cell.angle_alpha   90.00
_cell.angle_beta   90.00
_cell.angle_gamma   90.00
#
_symmetry.space_group_name_H-M   'P 1'
#
loop_
_entity.id
_entity.type
_entity.pdbx_description
1 polymer ?
#
loop_
_entity_poly.entity_id
_entity_poly.type
_entity_poly.pdbx_seq_one_letter_code
_entity_poly.pdbx_strand_id
1 'polypeptide(L)'
;MREKYKTIALQWIPSHIVIPGNEKAHGLAKRRLVNQGPYDLVSYKSTSSLINQTLKTTHMSSLKEWKKENRREITPINLPNWPRSIAVAAIRLTTEHDCLYAHHCRFWIVDSPACSLCCSGGAMNVDHLPVCSALTKNCIYSRY
;
A
#
# COMPACT_ATOMS: atom_id res chain seq x y z
N MET A 1 50.96 28.65 -1.41
CA MET A 1 50.13 28.27 -2.57
C MET A 1 48.82 29.05 -2.48
N ARG A 2 48.41 29.80 -3.52
CA ARG A 2 47.17 30.59 -3.50
C ARG A 2 46.01 29.68 -3.93
N GLU A 3 45.10 29.35 -3.02
CA GLU A 3 43.85 28.68 -3.38
C GLU A 3 43.04 29.59 -4.31
N LYS A 4 42.85 29.14 -5.55
CA LYS A 4 41.97 29.81 -6.51
C LYS A 4 40.58 29.25 -6.32
N TYR A 5 39.77 29.91 -5.51
CA TYR A 5 38.33 29.63 -5.47
C TYR A 5 37.73 29.96 -6.83
N LYS A 6 37.07 28.98 -7.45
CA LYS A 6 36.31 29.15 -8.69
C LYS A 6 34.83 29.12 -8.35
N THR A 7 34.11 30.14 -8.78
CA THR A 7 32.65 30.15 -8.68
C THR A 7 32.08 29.27 -9.79
N ILE A 8 31.29 28.26 -9.40
CA ILE A 8 30.60 27.36 -10.31
C ILE A 8 29.10 27.66 -10.22
N ALA A 9 28.46 27.86 -11.38
CA ALA A 9 27.01 27.95 -11.48
C ALA A 9 26.47 26.68 -12.14
N LEU A 10 25.40 26.11 -11.57
CA LEU A 10 24.69 24.97 -12.13
C LEU A 10 23.33 25.48 -12.65
N GLN A 11 23.05 25.22 -13.92
CA GLN A 11 21.79 25.58 -14.56
C GLN A 11 21.22 24.35 -15.25
N TRP A 12 19.93 24.09 -15.02
CA TRP A 12 19.20 23.07 -15.75
C TRP A 12 18.68 23.64 -17.08
N ILE A 13 18.76 22.83 -18.13
CA ILE A 13 18.27 23.15 -19.47
C ILE A 13 17.41 21.98 -19.95
N PRO A 14 16.23 22.22 -20.55
CA PRO A 14 15.41 21.14 -21.09
C PRO A 14 16.10 20.43 -22.27
N SER A 15 15.84 19.12 -22.39
CA SER A 15 16.37 18.30 -23.49
C SER A 15 15.69 18.62 -24.82
N HIS A 16 16.38 18.38 -25.94
CA HIS A 16 15.83 18.42 -27.30
C HIS A 16 15.35 19.78 -27.82
N ILE A 17 15.91 20.88 -27.30
CA ILE A 17 15.62 22.26 -27.77
C ILE A 17 16.72 22.76 -28.72
N VAL A 18 17.52 21.87 -29.33
CA VAL A 18 18.49 22.25 -30.38
C VAL A 18 19.53 23.28 -29.89
N ILE A 19 19.87 23.26 -28.60
CA ILE A 19 20.97 24.07 -28.07
C ILE A 19 22.28 23.35 -28.42
N PRO A 20 23.17 23.93 -29.26
CA PRO A 20 24.29 23.19 -29.84
C PRO A 20 25.21 22.52 -28.80
N GLY A 21 25.44 23.18 -27.66
CA GLY A 21 26.23 22.62 -26.56
C GLY A 21 25.56 21.44 -25.86
N ASN A 22 24.25 21.52 -25.61
CA ASN A 22 23.45 20.46 -24.99
C ASN A 22 23.35 19.24 -25.93
N GLU A 23 23.06 19.46 -27.21
CA GLU A 23 22.98 18.38 -28.21
C GLU A 23 24.33 17.71 -28.44
N LYS A 24 25.44 18.48 -28.42
CA LYS A 24 26.78 17.91 -28.51
C LYS A 24 27.12 17.06 -27.28
N ALA A 25 26.82 17.53 -26.07
CA ALA A 25 26.99 16.76 -24.84
C ALA A 25 26.16 15.46 -24.87
N HIS A 26 24.91 15.54 -25.32
CA HIS A 26 24.03 14.39 -25.52
C HIS A 26 24.56 13.39 -26.55
N GLY A 27 25.03 13.87 -27.70
CA GLY A 27 25.63 13.05 -28.75
C GLY A 27 26.94 12.38 -28.32
N LEU A 28 27.71 13.00 -27.42
CA LEU A 28 28.90 12.40 -26.83
C LEU A 28 28.54 11.32 -25.80
N ALA A 29 27.52 11.55 -24.96
CA ALA A 29 27.02 10.55 -24.02
C ALA A 29 26.50 9.30 -24.75
N LYS A 30 25.73 9.48 -25.84
CA LYS A 30 25.24 8.38 -26.67
C LYS A 30 26.36 7.60 -27.36
N ARG A 31 27.41 8.27 -27.88
CA ARG A 31 28.54 7.61 -28.54
C ARG A 31 29.33 6.68 -27.61
N ARG A 32 29.40 7.00 -26.31
CA ARG A 32 30.01 6.11 -25.32
C ARG A 32 29.25 4.79 -25.14
N LEU A 33 27.94 4.78 -25.37
CA LEU A 33 27.14 3.55 -25.36
C LEU A 33 27.43 2.67 -26.58
N VAL A 34 27.73 3.27 -27.73
CA VAL A 34 27.96 2.59 -29.01
C VAL A 34 29.38 2.02 -29.13
N ASN A 35 30.36 2.67 -28.51
CA ASN A 35 31.78 2.28 -28.59
C ASN A 35 32.20 1.24 -27.54
N GLN A 36 31.29 0.79 -26.67
CA GLN A 36 31.54 -0.43 -25.91
C GLN A 36 31.42 -1.59 -26.89
N GLY A 37 32.53 -2.32 -27.11
CA GLY A 37 32.53 -3.55 -27.90
C GLY A 37 31.53 -4.59 -27.38
N PRO A 38 31.40 -5.76 -28.01
CA PRO A 38 30.39 -6.75 -27.66
C PRO A 38 30.73 -7.39 -26.32
N TYR A 39 30.46 -6.69 -25.22
CA TYR A 39 30.13 -7.36 -23.97
C TYR A 39 28.86 -8.15 -24.29
N ASP A 40 28.91 -9.47 -24.09
CA ASP A 40 27.79 -10.39 -24.33
C ASP A 40 26.46 -9.71 -24.03
N LEU A 41 25.79 -9.26 -25.10
CA LEU A 41 24.54 -8.53 -25.02
C LEU A 41 23.49 -9.55 -24.56
N VAL A 42 23.44 -9.80 -23.26
CA VAL A 42 22.36 -10.55 -22.65
C VAL A 42 21.09 -9.81 -23.06
N SER A 43 20.27 -10.48 -23.87
CA SER A 43 19.04 -9.92 -24.41
C SER A 43 18.25 -9.24 -23.29
N TYR A 44 17.78 -8.02 -23.55
CA TYR A 44 16.94 -7.26 -22.61
C TYR A 44 15.79 -8.10 -22.05
N LYS A 45 15.23 -9.00 -22.87
CA LYS A 45 14.18 -9.93 -22.44
C LYS A 45 14.66 -10.89 -21.35
N SER A 46 15.89 -11.40 -21.46
CA SER A 46 16.48 -12.33 -20.50
C SER A 46 16.82 -11.64 -19.18
N THR A 47 17.41 -10.44 -19.22
CA THR A 47 17.70 -9.66 -18.00
C THR A 47 16.41 -9.21 -17.30
N SER A 48 15.43 -8.71 -18.05
CA SER A 48 14.12 -8.34 -17.51
C SER A 48 13.40 -9.55 -16.90
N SER A 49 13.43 -10.70 -17.58
CA SER A 49 12.86 -11.95 -17.05
C SER A 49 13.51 -12.37 -15.74
N LEU A 50 14.85 -12.30 -15.65
CA LEU A 50 15.58 -12.65 -14.44
C LEU A 50 15.26 -11.70 -13.27
N ILE A 51 15.15 -10.40 -13.55
CA ILE A 51 14.76 -9.40 -12.56
C ILE A 51 13.34 -9.69 -12.06
N ASN A 52 12.39 -9.89 -12.96
CA ASN A 52 11.01 -10.19 -12.60
C ASN A 52 10.88 -11.50 -11.82
N GLN A 53 11.65 -12.53 -12.20
CA GLN A 53 11.68 -13.80 -11.49
C GLN A 53 12.23 -13.62 -10.08
N THR A 54 13.33 -12.88 -9.93
CA THR A 54 13.94 -12.58 -8.63
C THR A 54 12.99 -11.79 -7.74
N LEU A 55 12.36 -10.74 -8.26
CA LEU A 55 11.37 -9.96 -7.51
C LEU A 55 10.22 -10.83 -7.05
N LYS A 56 9.69 -11.70 -7.93
CA LYS A 56 8.59 -12.60 -7.60
C LYS A 56 8.99 -13.61 -6.52
N THR A 57 10.17 -14.22 -6.62
CA THR A 57 10.63 -15.22 -5.65
C THR A 57 10.92 -14.57 -4.30
N THR A 58 11.61 -13.43 -4.26
CA THR A 58 11.90 -12.68 -3.03
C THR A 58 10.60 -12.27 -2.34
N HIS A 59 9.67 -11.65 -3.07
CA HIS A 59 8.38 -11.24 -2.51
C HIS A 59 7.59 -12.43 -1.97
N MET A 60 7.58 -13.56 -2.68
CA MET A 60 6.87 -14.76 -2.27
C MET A 60 7.50 -15.43 -1.03
N SER A 61 8.81 -15.35 -0.87
CA SER A 61 9.52 -15.79 0.35
C SER A 61 9.20 -14.88 1.53
N SER A 62 9.28 -13.56 1.35
CA SER A 62 8.91 -12.59 2.40
C SER A 62 7.45 -12.73 2.83
N LEU A 63 6.52 -13.01 1.90
CA LEU A 63 5.13 -13.30 2.24
C LEU A 63 4.96 -14.58 3.05
N LYS A 64 5.78 -15.62 2.80
CA LYS A 64 5.74 -16.87 3.58
C LYS A 64 6.27 -16.65 5.00
N GLU A 65 7.35 -15.88 5.13
CA GLU A 65 7.91 -15.49 6.43
C GLU A 65 6.91 -14.61 7.21
N TRP A 66 6.35 -13.58 6.56
CA TRP A 66 5.29 -12.76 7.13
C TRP A 66 4.09 -13.61 7.57
N LYS A 67 3.63 -14.57 6.76
CA LYS A 67 2.53 -15.49 7.15
C LYS A 67 2.87 -16.40 8.32
N LYS A 68 4.16 -16.72 8.52
CA LYS A 68 4.63 -17.55 9.64
C LYS A 68 4.68 -16.73 10.93
N GLU A 69 5.16 -15.49 10.86
CA GLU A 69 5.26 -14.56 11.99
C GLU A 69 3.90 -13.95 12.36
N ASN A 70 3.10 -13.60 11.37
CA ASN A 70 1.75 -13.05 11.49
C ASN A 70 0.69 -14.13 11.36
N ARG A 71 1.04 -15.39 11.67
CA ARG A 71 0.06 -16.43 11.94
C ARG A 71 -0.63 -16.08 13.26
N ARG A 72 -1.40 -15.00 13.25
CA ARG A 72 -2.43 -14.77 14.24
C ARG A 72 -3.30 -16.01 14.13
N GLU A 73 -3.25 -16.85 15.15
CA GLU A 73 -4.37 -17.73 15.40
C GLU A 73 -5.56 -16.78 15.43
N ILE A 74 -6.37 -16.82 14.37
CA ILE A 74 -7.74 -16.34 14.48
C ILE A 74 -8.29 -17.31 15.51
N THR A 75 -8.15 -16.95 16.79
CA THR A 75 -8.85 -17.63 17.86
C THR A 75 -10.27 -17.63 17.36
N PRO A 76 -10.89 -18.80 17.13
CA PRO A 76 -12.28 -18.81 16.76
C PRO A 76 -12.97 -18.07 17.89
N ILE A 77 -13.34 -16.82 17.63
CA ILE A 77 -14.25 -16.10 18.49
C ILE A 77 -15.37 -17.11 18.64
N ASN A 78 -15.70 -17.49 19.87
CA ASN A 78 -16.88 -18.30 20.14
C ASN A 78 -18.07 -17.45 19.68
N LEU A 79 -18.33 -17.45 18.38
CA LEU A 79 -19.37 -16.68 17.71
C LEU A 79 -20.62 -17.45 18.08
N PRO A 80 -21.40 -16.99 19.06
CA PRO A 80 -22.68 -17.58 19.35
C PRO A 80 -23.56 -17.38 18.11
N ASN A 81 -24.77 -17.91 18.11
CA ASN A 81 -25.70 -17.75 16.99
C ASN A 81 -26.24 -16.30 16.92
N TRP A 82 -25.35 -15.35 16.66
CA TRP A 82 -25.55 -13.91 16.61
C TRP A 82 -26.17 -13.50 15.28
N PRO A 83 -26.89 -12.37 15.26
CA PRO A 83 -27.26 -11.70 14.02
C PRO A 83 -26.05 -11.54 13.09
N ARG A 84 -26.24 -11.82 11.79
CA ARG A 84 -25.17 -11.79 10.78
C ARG A 84 -24.37 -10.49 10.80
N SER A 85 -25.02 -9.35 11.02
CA SER A 85 -24.39 -8.03 11.09
C SER A 85 -23.34 -7.93 12.21
N ILE A 86 -23.66 -8.46 13.39
CA ILE A 86 -22.78 -8.45 14.57
C ILE A 86 -21.61 -9.42 14.38
N ALA A 87 -21.90 -10.63 13.90
CA ALA A 87 -20.88 -11.64 13.58
C ALA A 87 -19.84 -11.11 12.56
N VAL A 88 -20.32 -10.48 11.48
CA VAL A 88 -19.45 -9.90 10.45
C VAL A 88 -18.60 -8.76 11.02
N ALA A 89 -19.16 -7.91 11.86
CA ALA A 89 -18.42 -6.83 12.51
C ALA A 89 -17.34 -7.35 13.47
N ALA A 90 -17.64 -8.39 14.27
CA ALA A 90 -16.67 -9.02 15.17
C ALA A 90 -15.51 -9.68 14.42
N ILE A 91 -15.79 -10.43 13.35
CA ILE A 91 -14.74 -11.05 12.51
C ILE A 91 -13.85 -9.99 11.89
N ARG A 92 -14.44 -8.93 11.34
CA ARG A 92 -13.73 -7.78 10.77
C ARG A 92 -12.80 -7.12 11.79
N LEU A 93 -13.27 -6.90 13.01
CA LEU A 93 -12.44 -6.37 14.10
C LEU A 93 -11.26 -7.30 14.45
N THR A 94 -11.50 -8.60 14.61
CA THR A 94 -10.41 -9.55 14.94
C THR A 94 -9.41 -9.78 13.82
N THR A 95 -9.83 -9.55 12.58
CA THR A 95 -8.94 -9.62 11.42
C THR A 95 -8.28 -8.27 11.13
N GLU A 96 -8.50 -7.24 11.97
CA GLU A 96 -8.05 -5.85 11.76
C GLU A 96 -8.51 -5.24 10.42
N HIS A 97 -9.59 -5.78 9.84
CA HIS A 97 -10.22 -5.23 8.64
C HIS A 97 -11.36 -4.32 9.07
N ASP A 98 -11.07 -3.04 9.28
CA ASP A 98 -12.08 -2.11 9.76
C ASP A 98 -12.95 -1.55 8.62
N CYS A 99 -14.27 -1.69 8.74
CA CYS A 99 -15.27 -1.13 7.81
C CYS A 99 -16.14 -0.12 8.57
N LEU A 100 -15.50 0.94 9.06
CA LEU A 100 -16.17 2.00 9.81
C LEU A 100 -17.21 2.72 8.95
N TYR A 101 -18.48 2.61 9.33
CA TYR A 101 -19.56 3.37 8.69
C TYR A 101 -19.28 4.88 8.70
N ALA A 102 -18.59 5.39 9.73
CA ALA A 102 -18.13 6.77 9.77
C ALA A 102 -17.15 7.12 8.63
N HIS A 103 -16.30 6.18 8.23
CA HIS A 103 -15.39 6.35 7.10
C HIS A 103 -16.14 6.24 5.76
N HIS A 104 -17.05 5.28 5.62
CA HIS A 104 -17.88 5.13 4.43
C HIS A 104 -18.76 6.36 4.17
N CYS A 105 -19.28 6.99 5.23
CA CYS A 105 -20.09 8.19 5.13
C CYS A 105 -19.30 9.38 4.55
N ARG A 106 -17.99 9.48 4.83
CA ARG A 106 -17.11 10.50 4.21
C ARG A 106 -17.00 10.36 2.69
N PHE A 107 -17.16 9.13 2.18
CA PHE A 107 -17.15 8.84 0.75
C PHE A 107 -18.54 8.73 0.14
N TRP A 108 -19.59 9.10 0.89
CA TRP A 108 -20.99 9.02 0.42
C TRP A 108 -21.41 7.59 0.02
N ILE A 109 -20.76 6.57 0.57
CA ILE A 109 -21.12 5.16 0.36
C ILE A 109 -22.34 4.79 1.22
N VAL A 110 -22.50 5.47 2.36
CA VAL A 110 -23.62 5.33 3.29
C VAL A 110 -24.10 6.70 3.73
N ASP A 111 -25.40 6.84 3.97
CA ASP A 111 -26.04 8.14 4.25
C ASP A 111 -25.80 8.65 5.68
N SER A 112 -25.39 7.78 6.60
CA SER A 112 -25.22 8.12 8.01
C SER A 112 -23.97 7.45 8.59
N PRO A 113 -23.21 8.16 9.45
CA PRO A 113 -22.08 7.57 10.17
C PRO A 113 -22.52 6.75 11.38
N ALA A 114 -23.83 6.72 11.70
CA ALA A 114 -24.36 6.08 12.89
C ALA A 114 -24.09 4.57 12.91
N CYS A 115 -23.87 4.03 14.11
CA CYS A 115 -23.67 2.62 14.35
C CYS A 115 -24.92 1.82 13.98
N SER A 116 -24.81 1.03 12.91
CA SER A 116 -25.86 0.11 12.49
C SER A 116 -26.00 -1.12 13.40
N LEU A 117 -25.06 -1.32 14.33
CA LEU A 117 -25.08 -2.46 15.24
C LEU A 117 -25.85 -2.18 16.54
N CYS A 118 -25.87 -0.94 17.03
CA CYS A 118 -26.52 -0.59 18.30
C CYS A 118 -27.36 0.68 18.19
N CYS A 119 -28.38 0.80 19.05
CA CYS A 119 -29.31 1.93 19.04
C CYS A 119 -28.76 3.21 19.73
N SER A 120 -27.45 3.31 19.95
CA SER A 120 -26.87 4.45 20.68
C SER A 120 -26.82 5.76 19.86
N GLY A 121 -26.96 5.65 18.54
CA GLY A 121 -26.79 6.80 17.62
C GLY A 121 -25.34 7.29 17.50
N GLY A 122 -24.39 6.68 18.21
CA GLY A 122 -22.96 7.00 18.10
C GLY A 122 -22.40 6.67 16.72
N ALA A 123 -21.38 7.41 16.27
CA ALA A 123 -20.71 7.11 15.01
C ALA A 123 -19.98 5.76 15.09
N MET A 124 -20.11 4.91 14.07
CA MET A 124 -19.38 3.64 13.98
C MET A 124 -17.92 3.91 13.61
N ASN A 125 -17.08 4.16 14.61
CA ASN A 125 -15.65 4.41 14.49
C ASN A 125 -14.83 3.47 15.41
N VAL A 126 -13.51 3.56 15.32
CA VAL A 126 -12.58 2.75 16.13
C VAL A 126 -12.76 2.97 17.64
N ASP A 127 -13.22 4.16 18.06
CA ASP A 127 -13.46 4.49 19.47
C ASP A 127 -14.76 3.87 20.00
N HIS A 128 -15.77 3.76 19.13
CA HIS A 128 -17.10 3.28 19.49
C HIS A 128 -17.20 1.76 19.51
N LEU A 129 -16.57 1.07 18.55
CA LEU A 129 -16.70 -0.39 18.41
C LEU A 129 -16.29 -1.19 19.66
N PRO A 130 -15.22 -0.85 20.40
CA PRO A 130 -14.84 -1.55 21.63
C PRO A 130 -15.87 -1.43 22.76
N VAL A 131 -16.67 -0.36 22.77
CA VAL A 131 -17.70 -0.09 23.81
C VAL A 131 -19.12 -0.28 23.29
N CYS A 132 -19.28 -0.70 22.04
CA CYS A 132 -20.57 -0.89 21.39
C CYS A 132 -21.38 -1.96 22.13
N SER A 133 -22.58 -1.60 22.59
CA SER A 133 -23.42 -2.50 23.38
C SER A 133 -23.82 -3.78 22.63
N ALA A 134 -23.87 -3.75 21.30
CA ALA A 134 -24.16 -4.93 20.49
C ALA A 134 -22.99 -5.90 20.35
N LEU A 135 -21.76 -5.42 20.55
CA LEU A 135 -20.54 -6.26 20.53
C LEU A 135 -20.13 -6.68 21.95
N THR A 136 -20.40 -5.85 22.95
CA THR A 136 -20.05 -6.09 24.36
C THR A 136 -21.15 -6.80 25.15
N LYS A 137 -22.41 -6.73 24.71
CA LYS A 137 -23.55 -7.44 25.30
C LYS A 137 -24.31 -8.17 24.20
N ASN A 138 -24.86 -9.33 24.51
CA ASN A 138 -25.83 -10.04 23.65
C ASN A 138 -27.09 -9.17 23.52
N CYS A 139 -27.10 -8.16 22.66
CA CYS A 139 -28.32 -7.41 22.37
C CYS A 139 -29.21 -8.31 21.50
N ILE A 140 -30.13 -8.99 22.15
CA ILE A 140 -31.02 -10.02 21.60
C ILE A 140 -32.09 -9.43 20.65
N TYR A 141 -32.10 -8.11 20.43
CA TYR A 141 -33.19 -7.39 19.78
C TYR A 141 -33.11 -7.29 18.25
N SER A 142 -32.15 -7.92 17.59
CA SER A 142 -32.10 -7.97 16.10
C SER A 142 -32.18 -9.38 15.53
N ARG A 143 -33.12 -10.19 16.06
CA ARG A 143 -33.81 -11.14 15.19
C ARG A 143 -35.01 -10.39 14.64
N TYR A 144 -35.09 -10.31 13.31
CA TYR A 144 -36.02 -9.52 12.46
C TYR A 144 -35.47 -8.14 12.07
#